data_AF-Q64E56-F1
#
_entry.id   AF-Q64E56-F1
#
_cell.length_a   1.000
_cell.length_b   1.000
_cell.length_c   1.000
_cell.angle_alpha   90.00
_cell.angle_beta   90.00
_cell.angle_gamma   90.00
#
_symmetry.space_group_name_H-M   'P 1'
#
loop_
_entity.id
_entity.type
_entity.pdbx_description
1 polymer ?
#
loop_
_entity_poly.entity_id
_entity_poly.type
_entity_poly.pdbx_seq_one_letter_code
_entity_poly.pdbx_strand_id
1 'polypeptide(L)'
;MPHLLLHPRRCGQMWCIPLKLRRQERKQVKFPADECVDRQIVDQLRRKGHEVLYVAEMMPGISDDEVLNLANLEKSILLTADKDFGDLIFRQDKIATGVILIRLAGLSPIVKAEVVTDAIKDHAGELLQAFSVITPVTVRIRGKISQR
;
A
#
# COMPACT_ATOMS: atom_id res chain seq x y z
N MET A 1 -60.10 -50.82 -15.67
CA MET A 1 -60.11 -51.02 -14.20
C MET A 1 -59.09 -52.11 -13.90
N PRO A 2 -58.10 -51.97 -12.99
CA PRO A 2 -57.73 -50.87 -12.08
C PRO A 2 -56.53 -50.05 -12.65
N HIS A 3 -56.27 -48.78 -12.33
CA HIS A 3 -56.08 -48.04 -11.06
C HIS A 3 -54.62 -48.00 -10.57
N LEU A 4 -54.20 -46.79 -10.18
CA LEU A 4 -52.93 -46.29 -9.60
C LEU A 4 -51.80 -45.91 -10.58
N LEU A 5 -51.55 -44.62 -10.82
CA LEU A 5 -50.95 -43.55 -9.98
C LEU A 5 -49.41 -43.58 -9.97
N LEU A 6 -48.81 -42.55 -10.59
CA LEU A 6 -47.59 -41.89 -10.13
C LEU A 6 -47.46 -40.52 -10.83
N HIS A 7 -47.76 -39.44 -10.11
CA HIS A 7 -47.04 -38.16 -10.23
C HIS A 7 -45.59 -38.37 -9.69
N PRO A 8 -44.55 -37.51 -9.93
CA PRO A 8 -44.61 -36.05 -10.08
C PRO A 8 -43.56 -35.34 -10.98
N ARG A 9 -43.85 -34.06 -11.26
CA ARG A 9 -43.02 -32.83 -11.20
C ARG A 9 -41.51 -32.84 -11.49
N ARG A 10 -41.14 -31.85 -12.34
CA ARG A 10 -40.02 -30.88 -12.27
C ARG A 10 -38.58 -31.34 -11.99
N CYS A 11 -37.71 -30.58 -12.67
CA CYS A 11 -36.44 -30.05 -12.21
C CYS A 11 -35.19 -30.91 -12.43
N GLY A 12 -34.32 -30.40 -13.30
CA GLY A 12 -33.04 -29.90 -12.83
C GLY A 12 -31.87 -30.87 -12.91
N GLN A 13 -30.74 -30.27 -13.29
CA GLN A 13 -29.37 -30.72 -13.11
C GLN A 13 -28.81 -31.65 -14.19
N MET A 14 -27.99 -31.05 -15.06
CA MET A 14 -26.72 -31.67 -15.43
C MET A 14 -25.58 -30.71 -15.07
N TRP A 15 -25.04 -30.94 -13.87
CA TRP A 15 -23.65 -30.75 -13.41
C TRP A 15 -22.95 -29.40 -13.66
N CYS A 16 -22.87 -28.55 -12.64
CA CYS A 16 -21.78 -28.47 -11.67
C CYS A 16 -20.40 -28.11 -12.25
N ILE A 17 -20.12 -26.81 -12.31
CA ILE A 17 -18.86 -26.28 -11.79
C ILE A 17 -19.17 -25.06 -10.94
N PRO A 18 -19.02 -25.09 -9.61
CA PRO A 18 -18.99 -23.89 -8.82
C PRO A 18 -17.60 -23.27 -8.98
N LEU A 19 -17.34 -22.52 -10.06
CA LEU A 19 -16.33 -21.47 -9.97
C LEU A 19 -16.96 -20.31 -9.20
N LYS A 20 -17.01 -20.49 -7.88
CA LYS A 20 -16.72 -19.42 -6.93
C LYS A 20 -15.32 -18.92 -7.30
N LEU A 21 -15.22 -18.13 -8.36
CA LEU A 21 -14.07 -17.27 -8.61
C LEU A 21 -14.03 -16.38 -7.39
N ARG A 22 -13.17 -16.78 -6.45
CA ARG A 22 -12.81 -16.00 -5.29
C ARG A 22 -12.54 -14.60 -5.83
N ARG A 23 -13.42 -13.66 -5.53
CA ARG A 23 -13.06 -12.26 -5.36
C ARG A 23 -11.95 -12.26 -4.31
N GLN A 24 -10.71 -12.49 -4.72
CA GLN A 24 -9.60 -11.87 -4.05
C GLN A 24 -9.77 -10.40 -4.41
N GLU A 25 -10.52 -9.69 -3.57
CA GLU A 25 -10.33 -8.26 -3.40
C GLU A 25 -8.85 -8.12 -3.06
N ARG A 26 -8.00 -7.96 -4.09
CA ARG A 26 -6.60 -7.60 -3.90
C ARG A 26 -6.70 -6.25 -3.22
N LYS A 27 -6.51 -6.22 -1.90
CA LYS A 27 -6.23 -4.98 -1.17
C LYS A 27 -5.00 -4.39 -1.85
N GLN A 28 -5.25 -3.51 -2.82
CA GLN A 28 -4.20 -2.74 -3.47
C GLN A 28 -3.70 -1.80 -2.38
N VAL A 29 -2.46 -2.03 -1.93
CA VAL A 29 -1.83 -1.11 -1.01
C VAL A 29 -1.49 0.13 -1.83
N LYS A 30 -2.13 1.23 -1.46
CA LYS A 30 -1.84 2.54 -2.02
C LYS A 30 -0.59 3.10 -1.37
N PHE A 31 0.28 3.69 -2.18
CA PHE A 31 1.48 4.38 -1.75
C PHE A 31 1.48 5.79 -2.33
N PRO A 32 1.03 6.81 -1.60
CA PRO A 32 1.35 8.18 -1.95
C PRO A 32 2.87 8.36 -1.89
N ALA A 33 3.44 8.86 -2.98
CA ALA A 33 4.87 9.14 -3.10
C ALA A 33 5.04 10.63 -3.31
N ASP A 34 5.82 11.25 -2.43
CA ASP A 34 6.15 12.66 -2.47
C ASP A 34 7.02 13.01 -3.70
N GLU A 35 7.07 14.28 -4.09
CA GLU A 35 7.80 14.74 -5.28
C GLU A 35 9.32 14.54 -5.19
N CYS A 36 9.86 14.46 -3.96
CA CYS A 36 11.27 14.20 -3.72
C CYS A 36 11.66 12.71 -3.93
N VAL A 37 10.68 11.82 -4.14
CA VAL A 37 10.92 10.39 -4.35
C VAL A 37 11.34 10.12 -5.79
N ASP A 38 12.43 9.37 -5.96
CA ASP A 38 12.91 8.98 -7.29
C ASP A 38 11.85 8.18 -8.07
N ARG A 39 11.59 8.58 -9.33
CA ARG A 39 10.59 7.96 -10.21
C ARG A 39 10.79 6.45 -10.38
N GLN A 40 12.03 5.97 -10.34
CA GLN A 40 12.34 4.54 -10.45
C GLN A 40 11.70 3.72 -9.32
N ILE A 41 11.58 4.30 -8.13
CA ILE A 41 10.92 3.67 -6.97
C ILE A 41 9.42 3.51 -7.26
N VAL A 42 8.79 4.59 -7.75
CA VAL A 42 7.38 4.61 -8.16
C VAL A 42 7.12 3.56 -9.24
N ASP A 43 7.93 3.55 -10.30
CA ASP A 43 7.78 2.62 -11.42
C ASP A 43 7.96 1.17 -10.99
N GLN A 44 8.93 0.89 -10.11
CA GLN A 44 9.18 -0.47 -9.62
C GLN A 44 8.03 -0.97 -8.74
N LEU A 45 7.50 -0.13 -7.84
CA LEU A 45 6.33 -0.48 -7.03
C LEU A 45 5.08 -0.71 -7.88
N ARG A 46 4.84 0.15 -8.89
CA ARG A 46 3.76 -0.04 -9.87
C ARG A 46 3.91 -1.36 -10.63
N ARG A 47 5.12 -1.71 -11.08
CA ARG A 47 5.41 -3.01 -11.73
C ARG A 47 5.16 -4.21 -10.83
N LYS A 48 5.31 -4.07 -9.52
CA LYS A 48 4.98 -5.11 -8.52
C LYS A 48 3.48 -5.22 -8.24
N GLY A 49 2.65 -4.36 -8.86
CA GLY A 49 1.19 -4.38 -8.74
C GLY A 49 0.66 -3.56 -7.57
N HIS A 50 1.46 -2.65 -7.01
CA HIS A 50 1.02 -1.68 -6.03
C HIS A 50 0.47 -0.43 -6.72
N GLU A 51 -0.52 0.22 -6.10
CA GLU A 51 -1.05 1.47 -6.57
C GLU A 51 -0.20 2.60 -5.99
N VAL A 52 0.51 3.34 -6.84
CA VAL A 52 1.40 4.43 -6.37
C VAL A 52 0.87 5.76 -6.88
N LEU A 53 0.46 6.62 -5.94
CA LEU A 53 -0.01 7.98 -6.20
C LEU A 53 1.19 8.91 -6.14
N TYR A 54 1.76 9.24 -7.29
CA TYR A 54 2.94 10.09 -7.34
C TYR A 54 2.53 11.57 -7.34
N VAL A 55 2.86 12.29 -6.28
CA VAL A 55 2.49 13.68 -6.06
C VAL A 55 2.96 14.58 -7.20
N ALA A 56 4.20 14.37 -7.67
CA ALA A 56 4.74 15.13 -8.80
C ALA A 56 3.94 14.96 -10.11
N GLU A 57 3.20 13.86 -10.29
CA GLU A 57 2.34 13.63 -11.46
C GLU A 57 0.92 14.15 -11.28
N MET A 58 0.37 14.06 -10.07
CA MET A 58 -1.05 14.30 -9.82
C MET A 58 -1.34 15.71 -9.32
N MET A 59 -0.52 16.21 -8.38
CA MET A 59 -0.77 17.45 -7.63
C MET A 59 0.57 18.13 -7.31
N PRO A 60 1.29 18.65 -8.31
CA PRO A 60 2.56 19.34 -8.07
C PRO A 60 2.34 20.56 -7.16
N GLY A 61 3.18 20.72 -6.13
CA GLY A 61 3.10 21.84 -5.18
C GLY A 61 2.06 21.71 -4.06
N ILE A 62 1.50 20.52 -3.84
CA ILE A 62 0.74 20.20 -2.63
C ILE A 62 1.61 20.34 -1.38
N SER A 63 1.02 20.78 -0.26
CA SER A 63 1.74 20.90 1.01
C SER A 63 1.96 19.54 1.69
N ASP A 64 3.02 19.42 2.48
CA ASP A 64 3.34 18.21 3.25
C ASP A 64 2.16 17.74 4.14
N ASP A 65 1.46 18.71 4.75
CA ASP A 65 0.24 18.52 5.53
C ASP A 65 -0.89 17.86 4.74
N GLU A 66 -1.11 18.30 3.51
CA GLU A 66 -2.17 17.77 2.64
C GLU A 66 -1.81 16.37 2.12
N VAL A 67 -0.54 16.13 1.78
CA VAL A 67 -0.05 14.79 1.41
C VAL A 67 -0.26 13.82 2.57
N LEU A 68 0.05 14.25 3.79
CA LEU A 68 -0.16 13.45 5.00
C LEU A 68 -1.64 13.20 5.27
N ASN A 69 -2.50 14.21 5.09
CA ASN A 69 -3.96 14.06 5.22
C ASN A 69 -4.53 13.08 4.17
N LEU A 70 -4.06 13.15 2.93
CA LEU A 70 -4.44 12.21 1.88
C LEU A 70 -4.03 10.78 2.26
N ALA A 71 -2.81 10.61 2.75
CA ALA A 71 -2.30 9.31 3.18
C ALA A 71 -3.13 8.72 4.34
N ASN A 72 -3.55 9.58 5.28
CA ASN A 72 -4.45 9.23 6.37
C ASN A 72 -5.84 8.82 5.88
N LEU A 73 -6.46 9.62 5.01
CA LEU A 73 -7.80 9.36 4.47
C LEU A 73 -7.86 8.03 3.72
N GLU A 74 -6.86 7.75 2.90
CA GLU A 74 -6.76 6.55 2.07
C GLU A 74 -6.19 5.33 2.81
N LYS A 75 -5.85 5.47 4.10
CA LYS A 75 -5.20 4.42 4.91
C LYS A 75 -3.97 3.80 4.22
N SER A 76 -3.12 4.68 3.69
CA SER A 76 -2.01 4.33 2.82
C SER A 76 -0.65 4.65 3.45
N ILE A 77 0.41 4.10 2.87
CA ILE A 77 1.78 4.28 3.36
C ILE A 77 2.45 5.37 2.52
N LEU A 78 2.79 6.50 3.15
CA LEU A 78 3.48 7.62 2.49
C LEU A 78 4.96 7.30 2.27
N LEU A 79 5.45 7.50 1.05
CA LEU A 79 6.86 7.46 0.69
C LEU A 79 7.38 8.89 0.56
N THR A 80 8.46 9.22 1.28
CA THR A 80 9.16 10.50 1.15
C THR A 80 10.67 10.29 1.30
N ALA A 81 11.47 11.16 0.69
CA ALA A 81 12.91 11.26 0.87
C ALA A 81 13.32 12.52 1.66
N ASP A 82 12.36 13.37 2.04
CA ASP A 82 12.62 14.59 2.79
C ASP A 82 12.74 14.30 4.30
N LYS A 83 13.86 14.74 4.89
CA LYS A 83 14.12 14.59 6.32
C LYS A 83 13.20 15.47 7.17
N ASP A 84 12.75 16.60 6.63
CA ASP A 84 11.96 17.60 7.37
C ASP A 84 10.52 17.07 7.62
N PHE A 85 10.09 16.08 6.83
CA PHE A 85 8.87 15.31 7.04
C PHE A 85 8.85 14.55 8.37
N GLY A 86 10.02 14.06 8.83
CA GLY A 86 10.13 13.41 10.13
C GLY A 86 9.68 14.35 11.24
N ASP A 87 10.21 15.58 11.23
CA ASP A 87 9.87 16.62 12.20
C ASP A 87 8.39 17.04 12.10
N LEU A 88 7.82 17.03 10.90
CA LEU A 88 6.39 17.29 10.68
C LEU A 88 5.51 16.22 11.35
N ILE A 89 5.84 14.95 11.19
CA ILE A 89 5.09 13.83 11.79
C ILE A 89 5.21 13.85 13.32
N PHE A 90 6.41 14.10 13.86
CA PHE A 90 6.61 14.18 15.31
C PHE A 90 5.92 15.39 15.95
N ARG A 91 5.86 16.54 15.26
CA ARG A 91 5.20 17.74 15.78
C ARG A 91 3.68 17.65 15.76
N GLN A 92 3.12 16.96 14.77
CA GLN A 92 1.67 16.91 14.58
C GLN A 92 0.99 15.69 15.21
N ASP A 93 1.75 14.68 15.66
CA ASP A 93 1.23 13.37 16.13
C ASP A 93 0.32 12.65 15.11
N LYS A 94 0.31 13.15 13.86
CA LYS A 94 -0.48 12.63 12.74
C LYS A 94 0.35 11.60 12.01
N ILE A 95 0.37 10.37 12.49
CA ILE A 95 0.93 9.27 11.70
C ILE A 95 -0.09 8.92 10.61
N ALA A 96 0.22 9.34 9.37
CA ALA A 96 -0.30 8.69 8.17
C ALA A 96 -0.12 7.20 8.33
N THR A 97 -1.17 6.44 8.04
CA THR A 97 -1.31 4.99 8.26
C THR A 97 -0.06 4.13 7.99
N GLY A 98 0.95 4.59 7.26
CA GLY A 98 2.37 4.36 7.56
C GLY A 98 3.21 5.47 6.90
N VAL A 99 4.44 5.71 7.34
CA VAL A 99 5.37 6.59 6.61
C VAL A 99 6.72 5.92 6.46
N ILE A 100 7.28 6.01 5.25
CA ILE A 100 8.59 5.49 4.87
C ILE A 100 9.46 6.66 4.42
N LEU A 101 10.48 6.96 5.21
CA LEU A 101 11.55 7.89 4.89
C LEU A 101 12.72 7.16 4.21
N ILE A 102 13.00 7.53 2.97
CA ILE A 102 14.01 6.89 2.13
C ILE A 102 15.33 7.66 2.27
N ARG A 103 16.29 7.09 3.00
CA ARG A 103 17.62 7.69 3.24
C ARG A 103 18.70 6.89 2.55
N LEU A 104 18.63 6.84 1.23
CA LEU A 104 19.53 6.07 0.36
C LEU A 104 20.45 6.99 -0.47
N ALA A 105 20.96 8.06 0.15
CA ALA A 105 21.87 9.00 -0.51
C ALA A 105 23.13 8.29 -1.02
N GLY A 106 23.61 8.69 -2.20
CA GLY A 106 24.79 8.12 -2.84
C GLY A 106 24.56 6.80 -3.60
N LEU A 107 23.37 6.21 -3.51
CA LEU A 107 22.99 5.05 -4.33
C LEU A 107 22.36 5.49 -5.66
N SER A 108 22.49 4.66 -6.69
CA SER A 108 21.81 4.88 -7.96
C SER A 108 20.29 4.71 -7.79
N PRO A 109 19.45 5.45 -8.54
CA PRO A 109 17.99 5.35 -8.42
C PRO A 109 17.44 3.94 -8.59
N ILE A 110 18.09 3.12 -9.42
CA ILE A 110 17.72 1.70 -9.63
C ILE A 110 17.95 0.90 -8.35
N VAL A 111 19.12 1.02 -7.73
CA VAL A 111 19.44 0.32 -6.48
C VAL A 111 18.53 0.81 -5.35
N LYS A 112 18.21 2.12 -5.30
CA LYS A 112 17.25 2.65 -4.32
C LYS A 112 15.89 1.97 -4.44
N ALA A 113 15.40 1.82 -5.66
CA ALA A 113 14.11 1.23 -5.95
C ALA A 113 14.07 -0.26 -5.58
N GLU A 114 15.16 -1.00 -5.81
CA GLU A 114 15.32 -2.38 -5.33
C GLU A 114 15.25 -2.46 -3.81
N VAL A 115 16.09 -1.70 -3.10
CA VAL A 115 16.16 -1.69 -1.63
C VAL A 115 14.81 -1.31 -1.02
N VAL A 116 14.13 -0.29 -1.55
CA VAL A 116 12.82 0.15 -1.04
C VAL A 116 11.75 -0.91 -1.28
N THR A 117 11.74 -1.52 -2.47
CA THR A 117 10.76 -2.57 -2.80
C THR A 117 10.95 -3.80 -1.92
N ASP A 118 12.20 -4.22 -1.70
CA ASP A 118 12.52 -5.37 -0.85
C ASP A 118 12.17 -5.09 0.61
N ALA A 119 12.52 -3.90 1.13
CA ALA A 119 12.13 -3.48 2.47
C ALA A 119 10.60 -3.46 2.66
N ILE A 120 9.84 -2.96 1.68
CA ILE A 120 8.38 -2.96 1.72
C ILE A 120 7.82 -4.37 1.74
N LYS A 121 8.40 -5.28 0.95
CA LYS A 121 7.97 -6.67 0.88
C LYS A 121 8.24 -7.42 2.18
N ASP A 122 9.43 -7.25 2.74
CA ASP A 122 9.89 -7.99 3.92
C ASP A 122 9.22 -7.48 5.21
N HIS A 123 8.90 -6.19 5.27
CA HIS A 123 8.34 -5.55 6.46
C HIS A 123 6.91 -5.02 6.29
N ALA A 124 6.17 -5.44 5.24
CA ALA A 124 4.84 -4.91 4.91
C ALA A 124 3.88 -4.77 6.10
N GLY A 125 3.88 -5.74 7.02
CA GLY A 125 3.03 -5.74 8.21
C GLY A 125 3.49 -4.76 9.31
N GLU A 126 4.79 -4.51 9.42
CA GLU A 126 5.39 -3.61 10.42
C GLU A 126 5.40 -2.15 9.97
N LEU A 127 5.42 -1.91 8.65
CA LEU A 127 5.39 -0.57 8.05
C LEU A 127 4.01 0.09 8.22
N LEU A 128 2.97 -0.71 8.45
CA LEU A 128 1.65 -0.21 8.80
C LEU A 128 1.66 0.36 10.23
N GLN A 129 1.18 1.60 10.33
CA GLN A 129 1.07 2.43 11.53
C GLN A 129 2.43 2.68 12.19
N ALA A 130 3.48 2.72 11.38
CA ALA A 130 4.83 2.98 11.82
C ALA A 130 5.46 4.10 11.01
N PHE A 131 6.40 4.78 11.67
CA PHE A 131 7.36 5.62 11.00
C PHE A 131 8.62 4.80 10.75
N SER A 132 8.97 4.61 9.48
CA SER A 132 10.04 3.73 9.05
C SER A 132 11.09 4.50 8.28
N VAL A 133 12.35 4.24 8.56
CA VAL A 133 13.49 4.85 7.87
C VAL A 133 14.28 3.76 7.17
N ILE A 134 14.33 3.82 5.84
CA ILE A 134 15.12 2.88 5.02
C ILE A 134 16.49 3.50 4.78
N THR A 135 17.53 2.84 5.27
CA THR A 135 18.94 3.17 5.01
C THR A 135 19.59 2.04 4.19
N PRO A 136 20.77 2.25 3.57
CA PRO A 136 21.40 1.23 2.74
C PRO A 136 21.71 -0.07 3.48
N VAL A 137 21.85 0.01 4.80
CA VAL A 137 22.30 -1.11 5.65
C VAL A 137 21.17 -1.63 6.54
N THR A 138 20.22 -0.79 6.93
CA THR A 138 19.21 -1.14 7.93
C THR A 138 17.86 -0.48 7.64
N VAL A 139 16.77 -1.19 7.93
CA VAL A 139 15.44 -0.60 8.01
C VAL A 139 15.13 -0.37 9.49
N ARG A 140 14.92 0.89 9.87
CA ARG A 140 14.54 1.26 11.24
C ARG A 140 13.05 1.49 11.28
N ILE A 141 12.33 0.64 11.97
CA ILE A 141 10.88 0.75 12.11
C ILE A 141 10.58 1.21 13.52
N ARG A 142 9.88 2.34 13.65
CA ARG A 142 9.38 2.84 14.93
C ARG A 142 7.87 2.65 14.96
N GLY A 143 7.44 1.54 15.57
CA GLY A 143 6.03 1.16 15.68
C GLY A 143 5.29 1.83 16.84
N LYS A 144 4.02 2.15 16.59
CA LYS A 144 2.91 2.57 17.48
C LYS A 144 3.14 3.78 18.40
N ILE A 145 2.60 4.93 17.95
CA ILE A 145 1.95 5.89 18.84
C ILE A 145 0.50 5.40 18.99
N SER A 146 0.09 5.09 20.23
CA SER A 146 -1.26 4.64 20.55
C SER A 146 -2.25 5.75 20.24
N GLN A 147 -2.96 5.66 19.11
CA GLN A 147 -4.17 6.44 18.87
C GLN A 147 -5.20 6.01 19.94
N ARG A 148 -5.42 6.88 20.94
CA ARG A 148 -6.41 6.71 22.01
C ARG A 148 -7.74 7.30 21.56
#